data_AF-A0ABD0QUL0-F1
#
_entry.id   AF-A0ABD0QUL0-F1
#
_cell.length_a   1.000
_cell.length_b   1.000
_cell.length_c   1.000
_cell.angle_alpha   90.00
_cell.angle_beta   90.00
_cell.angle_gamma   90.00
#
_symmetry.space_group_name_H-M   'P 1'
#
loop_
_entity.id
_entity.type
_entity.pdbx_description
1 polymer ?
#
loop_
_entity_poly.entity_id
_entity_poly.type
_entity_poly.pdbx_seq_one_letter_code
_entity_poly.pdbx_strand_id
1 'polypeptide(L)'
;HQPMAPGLLNMPLTSVQILACCGHRVPQPMVDLSYIYSVSRVVITNRLDCCPERINGAEIRIGNSLENNGNNNPICAVISSISAGVSSTYLCNDLEGRYVNLFIPGDSKVLTLCEVEIYGE
;
A
#
# COMPACT_ATOMS: atom_id res chain seq x y z
N HIS A 1 23.83 -16.69 -0.93
CA HIS A 1 22.76 -17.54 -0.36
C HIS A 1 22.03 -16.69 0.68
N GLN A 2 21.04 -15.90 0.26
CA GLN A 2 20.12 -15.24 1.20
C GLN A 2 18.90 -16.15 1.33
N PRO A 3 18.46 -16.48 2.55
CA PRO A 3 17.37 -17.42 2.74
C PRO A 3 16.07 -16.79 2.23
N MET A 4 15.37 -17.53 1.39
CA MET A 4 13.97 -17.32 1.10
C MET A 4 13.22 -17.39 2.42
N ALA A 5 12.57 -16.29 2.83
CA ALA A 5 11.75 -16.30 4.03
C ALA A 5 10.55 -17.26 3.82
N PRO A 6 10.38 -18.28 4.66
CA PRO A 6 9.23 -19.18 4.61
C PRO A 6 8.09 -18.55 5.41
N GLY A 7 6.93 -18.33 4.80
CA GLY A 7 5.83 -17.67 5.51
C GLY A 7 4.52 -17.51 4.75
N LEU A 8 4.15 -18.43 3.86
CA LEU A 8 2.74 -18.57 3.48
C LEU A 8 2.05 -19.40 4.57
N LEU A 9 1.69 -18.76 5.68
CA LEU A 9 0.95 -19.42 6.77
C LEU A 9 -0.37 -18.68 7.02
N ASN A 10 -1.47 -19.31 6.61
CA ASN A 10 -2.86 -18.97 6.94
C ASN A 10 -3.24 -17.48 6.81
N MET A 11 -3.44 -17.02 5.56
CA MET A 11 -4.18 -15.78 5.32
C MET A 11 -5.69 -16.07 5.50
N PRO A 12 -6.41 -15.40 6.41
CA PRO A 12 -7.88 -15.42 6.41
C PRO A 12 -8.39 -14.93 5.04
N LEU A 13 -9.62 -15.31 4.67
CA LEU A 13 -10.23 -15.23 3.33
C LEU A 13 -10.30 -13.83 2.65
N THR A 14 -9.65 -12.81 3.22
CA THR A 14 -9.77 -11.40 2.83
C THR A 14 -8.46 -10.60 2.93
N SER A 15 -7.29 -11.27 2.95
CA SER A 15 -5.99 -10.58 2.84
C SER A 15 -5.49 -10.57 1.39
N VAL A 16 -5.29 -9.37 0.82
CA VAL A 16 -4.61 -9.18 -0.47
C VAL A 16 -3.21 -8.67 -0.20
N GLN A 17 -2.21 -9.49 -0.50
CA GLN A 17 -0.79 -9.17 -0.37
C GLN A 17 -0.21 -8.90 -1.75
N ILE A 18 0.30 -7.70 -1.96
CA ILE A 18 1.05 -7.34 -3.17
C ILE A 18 2.49 -7.11 -2.77
N LEU A 19 3.36 -7.99 -3.25
CA LEU A 19 4.79 -7.83 -3.16
C LEU A 19 5.25 -6.81 -4.19
N ALA A 20 5.63 -5.62 -3.73
CA ALA A 20 6.16 -4.54 -4.56
C ALA A 20 7.69 -4.60 -4.72
N CYS A 21 8.40 -5.47 -4.00
CA CYS A 21 9.86 -5.54 -4.06
C CYS A 21 10.39 -6.42 -5.22
N CYS A 22 10.45 -5.83 -6.41
CA CYS A 22 11.51 -6.14 -7.38
C CYS A 22 11.82 -4.92 -8.29
N GLY A 23 12.62 -3.97 -7.77
CA GLY A 23 13.35 -2.95 -8.54
C GLY A 23 12.55 -1.89 -9.32
N HIS A 24 11.21 -1.97 -9.37
CA HIS A 24 10.41 -1.10 -10.20
C HIS A 24 9.96 0.17 -9.47
N ARG A 25 10.32 1.31 -10.05
CA ARG A 25 9.75 2.61 -9.74
C ARG A 25 8.33 2.64 -10.29
N VAL A 26 7.35 2.66 -9.40
CA VAL A 26 5.94 2.79 -9.79
C VAL A 26 5.51 4.23 -9.52
N PRO A 27 5.03 4.97 -10.55
CA PRO A 27 4.61 6.35 -10.37
C PRO A 27 3.51 6.46 -9.30
N GLN A 28 2.52 5.56 -9.31
CA GLN A 28 1.39 5.51 -8.37
C GLN A 28 0.83 4.06 -8.32
N PRO A 29 1.21 3.21 -7.35
CA PRO A 29 0.69 1.85 -7.29
C PRO A 29 -0.80 1.85 -6.90
N MET A 30 -1.60 1.11 -7.68
CA MET A 30 -3.01 0.87 -7.44
C MET A 30 -3.26 -0.64 -7.34
N VAL A 31 -4.12 -1.02 -6.41
CA VAL A 31 -4.59 -2.39 -6.22
C VAL A 31 -6.08 -2.46 -6.56
N ASP A 32 -6.46 -3.36 -7.47
CA ASP A 32 -7.86 -3.72 -7.72
C ASP A 32 -8.21 -4.99 -6.95
N LEU A 33 -9.11 -4.88 -5.98
CA LEU A 33 -9.58 -5.98 -5.15
C LEU A 33 -10.64 -6.86 -5.85
N SER A 34 -10.99 -6.56 -7.11
CA SER A 34 -12.06 -7.19 -7.91
C SER A 34 -13.49 -6.92 -7.42
N TYR A 35 -13.70 -6.86 -6.11
CA TYR A 35 -14.98 -6.55 -5.46
C TYR A 35 -14.83 -5.38 -4.48
N ILE A 36 -15.95 -4.90 -3.97
CA ILE A 36 -15.98 -3.88 -2.92
C ILE A 36 -15.78 -4.61 -1.59
N TYR A 37 -14.79 -4.15 -0.82
CA TYR A 37 -14.49 -4.63 0.52
C TYR A 37 -14.56 -3.49 1.51
N SER A 38 -14.92 -3.79 2.75
CA SER A 38 -14.73 -2.91 3.91
C SER A 38 -13.29 -3.04 4.38
N VAL A 39 -12.42 -2.08 4.02
CA VAL A 39 -10.99 -2.19 4.33
C VAL A 39 -10.73 -1.71 5.76
N SER A 40 -10.37 -2.65 6.63
CA SER A 40 -10.12 -2.39 8.06
C SER A 40 -8.72 -1.81 8.30
N ARG A 41 -7.69 -2.35 7.63
CA ARG A 41 -6.30 -1.88 7.76
C ARG A 41 -5.44 -2.18 6.54
N VAL A 42 -4.41 -1.36 6.37
CA VAL A 42 -3.35 -1.53 5.36
C VAL A 42 -2.00 -1.58 6.06
N VAL A 43 -1.14 -2.53 5.67
CA VAL A 43 0.24 -2.65 6.14
C VAL A 43 1.18 -2.33 4.99
N ILE A 44 2.09 -1.40 5.23
CA ILE A 44 3.07 -0.95 4.24
C ILE A 44 4.47 -1.30 4.73
N THR A 45 5.22 -2.05 3.92
CA THR A 45 6.62 -2.35 4.16
C THR A 45 7.50 -1.46 3.28
N ASN A 46 8.30 -0.60 3.91
CA ASN A 46 9.19 0.29 3.20
C ASN A 46 10.41 -0.44 2.64
N ARG A 47 11.01 0.14 1.60
CA ARG A 47 12.21 -0.37 0.95
C ARG A 47 13.38 -0.51 1.94
N LEU A 48 14.17 -1.57 1.79
CA LEU A 48 15.30 -1.87 2.69
C LEU A 48 16.61 -1.16 2.29
N ASP A 49 16.91 -1.06 1.00
CA ASP A 49 18.29 -0.85 0.54
C ASP A 49 18.73 0.62 0.41
N CYS A 50 17.85 1.55 0.01
CA CYS A 50 18.12 3.00 0.15
C CYS A 50 16.87 3.87 0.01
N CYS A 51 17.00 5.13 0.46
CA CYS A 51 16.04 6.22 0.33
C CYS A 51 14.66 6.00 1.00
N PRO A 52 14.61 5.58 2.28
CA PRO A 52 13.34 5.33 2.97
C PRO A 52 12.45 6.57 3.05
N GLU A 53 13.03 7.77 3.02
CA GLU A 53 12.33 9.06 3.10
C GLU A 53 11.42 9.35 1.90
N ARG A 54 11.55 8.61 0.78
CA ARG A 54 10.73 8.82 -0.43
C ARG A 54 9.25 8.51 -0.23
N ILE A 55 8.91 7.72 0.79
CA ILE A 55 7.53 7.40 1.14
C ILE A 55 6.86 8.52 1.96
N ASN A 56 7.64 9.47 2.49
CA ASN A 56 7.13 10.50 3.38
C ASN A 56 6.13 11.41 2.63
N GLY A 57 4.95 11.58 3.20
CA GLY A 57 3.84 12.31 2.60
C GLY A 57 2.98 11.50 1.64
N ALA A 58 3.27 10.21 1.44
CA ALA A 58 2.39 9.34 0.66
C ALA A 58 1.04 9.14 1.36
N GLU A 59 -0.01 9.02 0.59
CA GLU A 59 -1.40 8.88 1.02
C GLU A 59 -1.92 7.51 0.59
N ILE A 60 -2.61 6.84 1.50
CA ILE A 60 -3.37 5.61 1.24
C ILE A 60 -4.81 6.03 0.95
N ARG A 61 -5.32 5.73 -0.23
CA ARG A 61 -6.66 6.15 -0.69
C ARG A 61 -7.57 4.97 -1.00
N ILE A 62 -8.73 5.03 -0.33
CA ILE A 62 -9.89 4.13 -0.18
C ILE A 62 -11.08 4.37 -1.12
N GLY A 63 -11.35 3.63 -2.20
CA GLY A 63 -12.67 3.83 -2.84
C GLY A 63 -12.98 3.09 -4.12
N ASN A 64 -14.06 3.52 -4.78
CA ASN A 64 -14.65 2.86 -5.95
C ASN A 64 -14.46 3.64 -7.26
N SER A 65 -13.96 4.88 -7.19
CA SER A 65 -13.77 5.72 -8.38
C SER A 65 -12.38 5.54 -8.98
N LEU A 66 -12.31 5.55 -10.32
CA LEU A 66 -11.07 5.64 -11.09
C LEU A 66 -10.78 7.07 -11.56
N GLU A 67 -11.63 8.05 -11.21
CA GLU A 67 -11.36 9.45 -11.52
C GLU A 67 -10.02 9.89 -10.95
N ASN A 68 -9.24 10.63 -11.76
CA ASN A 68 -7.87 11.01 -11.42
C ASN A 68 -7.00 9.81 -10.97
N ASN A 69 -7.17 8.66 -11.64
CA ASN A 69 -6.48 7.41 -11.31
C ASN A 69 -6.73 6.94 -9.85
N GLY A 70 -7.93 7.21 -9.33
CA GLY A 70 -8.32 6.89 -7.96
C GLY A 70 -7.72 7.79 -6.88
N ASN A 71 -6.94 8.81 -7.26
CA ASN A 71 -6.32 9.76 -6.33
C ASN A 71 -7.34 10.73 -5.69
N ASN A 72 -8.59 10.73 -6.16
CA ASN A 72 -9.68 11.50 -5.53
C ASN A 72 -10.47 10.68 -4.49
N ASN A 73 -10.21 9.38 -4.37
CA ASN A 73 -10.87 8.56 -3.36
C ASN A 73 -10.50 9.03 -1.93
N PRO A 74 -11.38 8.83 -0.94
CA PRO A 74 -11.14 9.14 0.47
C PRO A 74 -9.76 8.70 0.98
N ILE A 75 -9.11 9.54 1.78
CA ILE A 75 -7.82 9.22 2.41
C ILE A 75 -8.10 8.31 3.61
N CYS A 76 -7.52 7.11 3.60
CA CYS A 76 -7.40 6.26 4.79
C CYS A 76 -6.34 6.83 5.75
N ALA A 77 -5.12 7.07 5.23
CA ALA A 77 -4.02 7.55 6.06
C ALA A 77 -2.97 8.31 5.25
N VAL A 78 -2.18 9.14 5.94
CA VAL A 78 -0.98 9.79 5.40
C VAL A 78 0.24 9.20 6.10
N ILE A 79 1.21 8.76 5.32
CA ILE A 79 2.46 8.17 5.77
C ILE A 79 3.42 9.31 6.13
N SER A 80 3.65 9.53 7.42
CA SER A 80 4.63 10.51 7.89
C SER A 80 6.06 10.06 7.59
N SER A 81 6.41 8.85 8.04
CA SER A 81 7.69 8.19 7.76
C SER A 81 7.62 6.71 8.11
N ILE A 82 8.36 5.88 7.39
CA ILE A 82 8.60 4.47 7.74
C ILE A 82 10.10 4.20 7.61
N SER A 83 10.74 3.61 8.61
CA SER A 83 12.16 3.26 8.53
C SER A 83 12.43 2.20 7.46
N ALA A 84 13.67 2.14 6.95
CA ALA A 84 14.04 1.21 5.90
C ALA A 84 13.77 -0.25 6.31
N GLY A 85 13.08 -1.01 5.45
CA GLY A 85 12.74 -2.42 5.68
C GLY A 85 11.73 -2.67 6.80
N VAL A 86 11.14 -1.62 7.39
CA VAL A 86 10.15 -1.74 8.46
C VAL A 86 8.74 -1.70 7.87
N SER A 87 7.82 -2.43 8.52
CA SER A 87 6.39 -2.41 8.23
C SER A 87 5.65 -1.47 9.18
N SER A 88 4.71 -0.69 8.67
CA SER A 88 3.80 0.13 9.48
C SER A 88 2.35 -0.18 9.12
N THR A 89 1.50 -0.20 10.14
CA THR A 89 0.07 -0.51 10.01
C THR A 89 -0.76 0.77 10.11
N TYR A 90 -1.70 0.93 9.18
CA TYR A 90 -2.62 2.05 9.11
C TYR A 90 -4.05 1.52 9.22
N LEU A 91 -4.80 2.04 10.18
CA LEU A 91 -6.22 1.69 10.36
C LEU A 91 -7.04 2.55 9.40
N CYS A 92 -7.91 1.90 8.62
CA CYS A 92 -8.74 2.53 7.61
C CYS A 92 -10.21 2.63 8.03
N ASN A 93 -10.57 2.21 9.25
CA ASN A 93 -11.92 2.33 9.81
C ASN A 93 -13.02 1.82 8.87
N ASP A 94 -12.77 0.67 8.25
CA ASP A 94 -13.72 -0.04 7.39
C ASP A 94 -14.21 0.78 6.20
N LEU A 95 -13.32 1.62 5.64
CA LEU A 95 -13.58 2.34 4.41
C LEU A 95 -13.90 1.35 3.28
N GLU A 96 -15.09 1.49 2.70
CA GLU A 96 -15.53 0.67 1.58
C GLU A 96 -14.84 1.08 0.27
N GLY A 97 -14.22 0.13 -0.39
CA GLY A 97 -13.64 0.36 -1.71
C GLY A 97 -13.20 -0.90 -2.43
N ARG A 98 -13.21 -0.82 -3.76
CA ARG A 98 -12.60 -1.81 -4.66
C ARG A 98 -11.14 -1.48 -4.96
N TYR A 99 -10.77 -0.21 -4.93
CA TYR A 99 -9.44 0.26 -5.28
C TYR A 99 -8.71 0.83 -4.07
N VAL A 100 -7.49 0.34 -3.84
CA VAL A 100 -6.55 0.90 -2.86
C VAL A 100 -5.40 1.54 -3.62
N ASN A 101 -5.24 2.85 -3.47
CA ASN A 101 -4.23 3.65 -4.15
C ASN A 101 -3.19 4.13 -3.15
N LEU A 102 -1.92 4.07 -3.54
CA LEU A 102 -0.85 4.80 -2.87
C LEU A 102 -0.40 5.96 -3.76
N PHE A 103 -0.64 7.16 -3.26
CA PHE A 103 -0.44 8.41 -3.99
C PHE A 103 0.49 9.32 -3.22
N ILE A 104 1.53 9.85 -3.84
CA ILE A 104 2.37 10.89 -3.22
C ILE A 104 2.11 12.23 -3.94
N PRO A 105 1.56 13.23 -3.24
CA PRO A 105 1.30 14.54 -3.84
C PRO A 105 2.60 15.21 -4.35
N GLY A 106 2.49 15.90 -5.48
CA GLY A 106 3.57 16.67 -6.09
C GLY A 106 4.17 16.02 -7.33
N ASP A 107 4.81 16.85 -8.16
CA ASP A 107 5.32 16.42 -9.46
C ASP A 107 6.53 15.49 -9.35
N SER A 108 6.60 14.49 -10.23
CA SER A 108 7.74 13.57 -10.41
C SER A 108 8.16 12.79 -9.15
N LYS A 109 7.27 12.63 -8.18
CA LYS A 109 7.49 11.77 -7.02
C LYS A 109 7.25 10.32 -7.40
N VAL A 110 8.15 9.45 -6.94
CA VAL A 110 8.15 8.03 -7.28
C VAL A 110 8.09 7.25 -5.99
N LEU A 111 7.11 6.35 -5.89
CA LEU A 111 7.02 5.43 -4.77
C LEU A 111 7.88 4.20 -5.01
N THR A 112 8.48 3.71 -3.94
CA THR A 112 9.20 2.44 -3.95
C THR A 112 8.93 1.75 -2.63
N LEU A 113 8.25 0.62 -2.71
CA LEU A 113 7.73 -0.14 -1.58
C LEU A 113 8.22 -1.57 -1.72
N CYS A 114 8.31 -2.30 -0.62
CA CYS A 114 8.52 -3.74 -0.69
C CYS A 114 7.22 -4.52 -0.69
N GLU A 115 6.24 -4.06 0.05
CA GLU A 115 5.03 -4.83 0.23
C GLU A 115 3.87 -3.93 0.65
N VAL A 116 2.69 -4.29 0.19
CA VAL A 116 1.41 -3.73 0.61
C VAL A 116 0.49 -4.89 0.93
N GLU A 117 0.03 -4.96 2.16
CA GLU A 117 -0.96 -5.94 2.60
C GLU A 117 -2.26 -5.20 2.95
N ILE A 118 -3.37 -5.69 2.43
CA ILE A 118 -4.70 -5.11 2.62
C ILE A 118 -5.55 -6.13 3.36
N TYR A 119 -6.24 -5.69 4.41
CA TYR A 119 -7.12 -6.52 5.23
C TYR A 119 -8.51 -5.88 5.28
N GLY A 120 -9.55 -6.68 5.08
CA GLY A 120 -10.94 -6.22 5.08
C GLY A 120 -11.94 -7.36 5.15
N GLU A 121 -13.21 -7.07 4.89
CA GLU A 121 -14.29 -8.07 4.72
C GLU A 121 -15.28 -7.69 3.61
#